data_AF-A0A974C5F1-F1
#
_entry.id   AF-A0A974C5F1-F1
#
_cell.length_a   1.000
_cell.length_b   1.000
_cell.length_c   1.000
_cell.angle_alpha   90.00
_cell.angle_beta   90.00
_cell.angle_gamma   90.00
#
_symmetry.space_group_name_H-M   'P 1'
#
loop_
_entity.id
_entity.type
_entity.pdbx_description
1 polymer ?
#
loop_
_entity_poly.entity_id
_entity_poly.type
_entity_poly.pdbx_seq_one_letter_code
_entity_poly.pdbx_strand_id
1 'polypeptide(L)'
;MLSVLLAGCMGALAVLLVVVWRVRTDGTWALWWHDNYLERLRDFTSGKSRPMRILQYVQRTAVQGDANSVISAVDSYCANVEWAMNVGDMKGEILDAVVLDVRPRWVLELGTYCGYSTMRIARFLPPGARLVTLEMNHHYAQVAKQILGHAGVDAQLSPSPSSVPQSCTQGEEPVGGATHSSQRRWRLQEALIYTTLHCLQLPLQLFSRTPQNPLAASTPKPPEETAGRQQTKRSSTCKVDLLVGTSSALIPQLKKKFDLDKFDLVFIDHWKTSYLPDTKLLEECGLLASGTVLLADNVTCPGAPDYLQYVRNSPRYKSLYFPSQLEYLQVEDGMEKSIFLG
;
A
#
# COMPACT_ATOMS: atom_id res chain seq x y z
N MET A 1 -29.36 39.72 -18.34
CA MET A 1 -28.63 38.44 -18.50
C MET A 1 -27.22 38.50 -17.92
N LEU A 2 -26.41 39.52 -18.25
CA LEU A 2 -25.04 39.66 -17.72
C LEU A 2 -24.97 39.74 -16.18
N SER A 3 -25.87 40.47 -15.54
CA SER A 3 -25.97 40.59 -14.08
C SER A 3 -26.31 39.28 -13.37
N VAL A 4 -27.17 38.45 -13.98
CA VAL A 4 -27.56 37.13 -13.46
C VAL A 4 -26.39 36.13 -13.60
N LEU A 5 -25.68 36.15 -14.72
CA LEU A 5 -24.47 35.37 -14.93
C LEU A 5 -23.36 35.74 -13.93
N LEU A 6 -23.11 37.04 -13.73
CA LEU A 6 -22.14 37.55 -12.75
C LEU A 6 -22.49 37.11 -11.32
N ALA A 7 -23.76 37.24 -10.91
CA ALA A 7 -24.21 36.78 -9.60
C ALA A 7 -24.02 35.27 -9.42
N GLY A 8 -24.32 34.47 -10.46
CA GLY A 8 -24.06 33.04 -10.47
C GLY A 8 -22.58 32.67 -10.32
N CYS A 9 -21.69 33.35 -11.06
CA CYS A 9 -20.25 33.15 -10.97
C CYS A 9 -19.69 33.52 -9.59
N MET A 10 -20.14 34.64 -8.99
CA MET A 10 -19.72 35.03 -7.65
C MET A 10 -20.21 34.05 -6.58
N GLY A 11 -21.44 33.52 -6.72
CA GLY A 11 -21.96 32.49 -5.84
C GLY A 11 -21.15 31.19 -5.92
N ALA A 12 -20.81 30.73 -7.13
CA ALA A 12 -19.97 29.55 -7.33
C ALA A 12 -18.56 29.73 -6.75
N LEU A 13 -17.96 30.92 -6.92
CA LEU A 13 -16.66 31.25 -6.35
C LEU A 13 -16.70 31.27 -4.82
N ALA A 14 -17.75 31.83 -4.22
CA ALA A 14 -17.92 31.83 -2.76
C ALA A 14 -18.05 30.41 -2.20
N VAL A 15 -18.82 29.54 -2.86
CA VAL A 15 -18.93 28.11 -2.50
C VAL A 15 -17.58 27.42 -2.63
N LEU A 16 -16.85 27.65 -3.73
CA LEU A 16 -15.51 27.09 -3.93
C LEU A 16 -14.54 27.53 -2.83
N LEU A 17 -14.56 28.82 -2.45
CA LEU A 17 -13.73 29.34 -1.36
C LEU A 17 -14.09 28.74 -0.01
N VAL A 18 -15.38 28.54 0.28
CA VAL A 18 -15.84 27.86 1.50
C VAL A 18 -15.42 26.40 1.51
N VAL A 19 -15.53 25.70 0.38
CA VAL A 19 -15.06 24.32 0.23
C VAL A 19 -13.54 24.25 0.42
N VAL A 20 -12.77 25.13 -0.24
CA VAL A 20 -11.32 25.20 -0.05
C VAL A 20 -11.00 25.48 1.40
N TRP A 21 -11.63 26.47 2.03
CA TRP A 21 -11.41 26.80 3.44
C TRP A 21 -11.77 25.64 4.37
N ARG A 22 -12.89 24.94 4.14
CA ARG A 22 -13.31 23.76 4.92
C ARG A 22 -12.36 22.60 4.73
N VAL A 23 -11.98 22.32 3.49
CA VAL A 23 -10.93 21.36 3.17
C VAL A 23 -9.70 21.76 3.97
N ARG A 24 -9.17 22.99 3.86
CA ARG A 24 -7.95 23.46 4.56
C ARG A 24 -7.98 23.34 6.09
N THR A 25 -9.13 23.49 6.72
CA THR A 25 -9.24 23.69 8.18
C THR A 25 -9.79 22.48 8.92
N ASP A 26 -10.49 21.61 8.22
CA ASP A 26 -11.06 20.39 8.76
C ASP A 26 -10.53 19.24 7.91
N GLY A 27 -9.80 18.34 8.54
CA GLY A 27 -9.27 17.23 7.81
C GLY A 27 -10.38 16.28 7.31
N THR A 28 -11.48 16.07 8.04
CA THR A 28 -12.54 15.09 7.66
C THR A 28 -13.22 15.41 6.34
N TRP A 29 -13.81 16.60 6.21
CA TRP A 29 -13.23 17.61 5.33
C TRP A 29 -12.54 17.15 4.03
N ALA A 30 -11.22 17.32 4.07
CA ALA A 30 -10.27 16.99 3.02
C ALA A 30 -10.31 15.52 2.60
N LEU A 31 -10.51 14.56 3.53
CA LEU A 31 -10.68 13.15 3.15
C LEU A 31 -11.95 12.93 2.35
N TRP A 32 -13.07 13.45 2.86
CA TRP A 32 -14.33 13.30 2.17
C TRP A 32 -14.25 13.93 0.78
N TRP A 33 -13.64 15.11 0.66
CA TRP A 33 -13.40 15.77 -0.61
C TRP A 33 -12.45 14.97 -1.52
N HIS A 34 -11.38 14.40 -0.98
CA HIS A 34 -10.45 13.57 -1.76
C HIS A 34 -11.15 12.31 -2.27
N ASP A 35 -11.70 11.49 -1.38
CA ASP A 35 -12.23 10.16 -1.71
C ASP A 35 -13.54 10.24 -2.50
N ASN A 36 -14.40 11.23 -2.20
CA ASN A 36 -15.71 11.34 -2.84
C ASN A 36 -15.73 12.33 -4.00
N TYR A 37 -14.74 13.22 -4.11
CA TYR A 37 -14.71 14.22 -5.17
C TYR A 37 -13.48 14.09 -6.06
N LEU A 38 -12.25 14.24 -5.55
CA LEU A 38 -11.06 14.23 -6.40
C LEU A 38 -10.77 12.85 -7.02
N GLU A 39 -10.86 11.78 -6.23
CA GLU A 39 -10.66 10.41 -6.70
C GLU A 39 -11.78 10.00 -7.65
N ARG A 40 -13.05 10.22 -7.27
CA ARG A 40 -14.18 9.97 -8.17
C ARG A 40 -14.11 10.78 -9.47
N LEU A 41 -13.69 12.04 -9.41
CA LEU A 41 -13.52 12.88 -10.60
C LEU A 41 -12.37 12.38 -11.48
N ARG A 42 -11.23 11.98 -10.91
CA ARG A 42 -10.11 11.39 -11.66
C ARG A 42 -10.48 10.04 -12.25
N ASP A 43 -11.20 9.21 -11.51
CA ASP A 43 -11.68 7.92 -11.99
C ASP A 43 -12.72 8.10 -13.11
N PHE A 44 -13.62 9.07 -12.96
CA PHE A 44 -14.60 9.43 -13.99
C PHE A 44 -13.94 9.98 -15.25
N THR A 45 -12.99 10.91 -15.12
CA THR A 45 -12.31 11.55 -16.26
C THR A 45 -11.34 10.60 -16.97
N SER A 46 -10.67 9.71 -16.24
CA SER A 46 -9.74 8.73 -16.82
C SER A 46 -10.39 7.41 -17.23
N GLY A 47 -11.60 7.12 -16.73
CA GLY A 47 -12.30 5.84 -16.88
C GLY A 47 -11.60 4.66 -16.19
N LYS A 48 -10.69 4.91 -15.26
CA LYS A 48 -9.77 3.91 -14.68
C LYS A 48 -9.59 4.17 -13.18
N SER A 49 -9.41 3.12 -12.37
CA SER A 49 -9.05 3.26 -10.96
C SER A 49 -7.59 3.69 -10.79
N ARG A 50 -7.23 4.22 -9.61
CA ARG A 50 -5.85 4.59 -9.26
C ARG A 50 -4.84 3.44 -9.50
N PRO A 51 -5.06 2.19 -9.03
CA PRO A 51 -4.16 1.07 -9.36
C PRO A 51 -3.98 0.84 -10.86
N MET A 52 -5.04 1.01 -11.65
CA MET A 52 -4.98 0.82 -13.10
C MET A 52 -4.14 1.92 -13.78
N ARG A 53 -4.17 3.15 -13.26
CA ARG A 53 -3.28 4.24 -13.72
C ARG A 53 -1.82 3.97 -13.35
N ILE A 54 -1.56 3.48 -12.13
CA ILE A 54 -0.22 3.04 -11.70
C ILE A 54 0.30 1.93 -12.63
N LEU A 55 -0.51 0.90 -12.91
CA LEU A 55 -0.14 -0.17 -13.85
C LEU A 55 0.23 0.38 -15.23
N GLN A 56 -0.53 1.33 -15.76
CA GLN A 56 -0.22 1.95 -17.06
C GLN A 56 1.07 2.74 -17.05
N TYR A 57 1.37 3.41 -15.94
CA TYR A 57 2.64 4.11 -15.78
C TYR A 57 3.81 3.12 -15.71
N VAL A 58 3.68 2.06 -14.92
CA VAL A 58 4.66 0.96 -14.82
C VAL A 58 4.93 0.35 -16.19
N GLN A 59 3.89 -0.04 -16.93
CA GLN A 59 4.02 -0.66 -18.25
C GLN A 59 4.73 0.23 -19.28
N ARG A 60 4.69 1.56 -19.10
CA ARG A 60 5.33 2.52 -20.01
C ARG A 60 6.77 2.86 -19.63
N THR A 61 7.11 2.77 -18.34
CA THR A 61 8.36 3.37 -17.81
C THR A 61 9.30 2.37 -17.17
N ALA A 62 8.80 1.23 -16.67
CA ALA A 62 9.59 0.22 -16.00
C ALA A 62 10.03 -0.90 -16.94
N VAL A 63 11.21 -1.45 -16.66
CA VAL A 63 11.79 -2.58 -17.40
C VAL A 63 11.05 -3.87 -17.04
N GLN A 64 10.55 -4.58 -18.06
CA GLN A 64 9.88 -5.88 -17.89
C GLN A 64 10.84 -6.89 -17.26
N GLY A 65 10.39 -7.56 -16.20
CA GLY A 65 11.16 -8.57 -15.46
C GLY A 65 12.11 -8.00 -14.42
N ASP A 66 12.11 -6.68 -14.19
CA ASP A 66 12.93 -6.03 -13.17
C ASP A 66 12.06 -5.41 -12.06
N ALA A 67 11.95 -6.12 -10.93
CA ALA A 67 11.18 -5.65 -9.79
C ALA A 67 11.68 -4.30 -9.23
N ASN A 68 12.98 -4.02 -9.27
CA ASN A 68 13.51 -2.74 -8.78
C ASN A 68 13.07 -1.60 -9.68
N SER A 69 13.13 -1.79 -11.01
CA SER A 69 12.63 -0.81 -11.97
C SER A 69 11.14 -0.54 -11.78
N VAL A 70 10.33 -1.58 -11.51
CA VAL A 70 8.90 -1.42 -11.24
C VAL A 70 8.64 -0.67 -9.93
N ILE A 71 9.34 -1.02 -8.85
CA ILE A 71 9.23 -0.31 -7.56
C ILE A 71 9.55 1.18 -7.74
N SER A 72 10.68 1.51 -8.38
CA SER A 72 11.04 2.91 -8.65
C SER A 72 10.04 3.65 -9.53
N ALA A 73 9.42 2.98 -10.51
CA ALA A 73 8.38 3.58 -11.33
C ALA A 73 7.11 3.89 -10.52
N VAL A 74 6.72 3.00 -9.61
CA VAL A 74 5.60 3.21 -8.70
C VAL A 74 5.89 4.38 -7.75
N ASP A 75 7.06 4.41 -7.12
CA ASP A 75 7.48 5.52 -6.26
C ASP A 75 7.48 6.86 -7.02
N SER A 76 8.04 6.87 -8.23
CA SER A 76 8.04 8.06 -9.09
C SER A 76 6.63 8.54 -9.44
N TYR A 77 5.70 7.63 -9.72
CA TYR A 77 4.31 7.99 -10.01
C TYR A 77 3.63 8.57 -8.77
N CYS A 78 3.81 7.93 -7.63
CA CYS A 78 3.15 8.31 -6.38
C CYS A 78 3.66 9.65 -5.83
N ALA A 79 4.96 9.92 -6.00
CA ALA A 79 5.57 11.18 -5.58
C ALA A 79 5.23 12.37 -6.50
N ASN A 80 5.07 12.13 -7.82
CA ASN A 80 5.04 13.23 -8.80
C ASN A 80 3.72 13.39 -9.57
N VAL A 81 2.85 12.38 -9.60
CA VAL A 81 1.64 12.37 -10.43
C VAL A 81 0.39 12.29 -9.58
N GLU A 82 0.32 11.26 -8.75
CA GLU A 82 -0.84 10.98 -7.92
C GLU A 82 -0.42 10.13 -6.72
N TRP A 83 -0.54 10.71 -5.53
CA TRP A 83 -0.30 10.00 -4.27
C TRP A 83 -1.16 8.72 -4.18
N ALA A 84 -0.55 7.65 -3.64
CA ALA A 84 -1.21 6.40 -3.35
C ALA A 84 -0.67 5.81 -2.04
N MET A 85 -1.50 5.00 -1.37
CA MET A 85 -1.26 4.35 -0.08
C MET A 85 -0.26 3.17 -0.13
N ASN A 86 0.79 3.27 -0.94
CA ASN A 86 1.86 2.28 -0.92
C ASN A 86 2.77 2.56 0.27
N VAL A 87 3.42 1.54 0.82
CA VAL A 87 4.46 1.68 1.88
C VAL A 87 5.49 2.79 1.59
N GLY A 88 5.86 2.98 0.32
CA GLY A 88 6.84 3.98 -0.12
C GLY A 88 8.28 3.59 0.23
N ASP A 89 9.25 4.34 -0.30
CA ASP A 89 10.65 3.89 -0.29
C ASP A 89 11.30 3.85 1.10
N MET A 90 11.12 4.91 1.92
CA MET A 90 11.75 5.01 3.25
C MET A 90 11.30 3.88 4.21
N LYS A 91 10.00 3.63 4.29
CA LYS A 91 9.46 2.50 5.06
C LYS A 91 9.72 1.16 4.36
N GLY A 92 9.79 1.18 3.03
CA GLY A 92 10.19 0.05 2.22
C GLY A 92 11.59 -0.48 2.55
N GLU A 93 12.55 0.39 2.88
CA GLU A 93 13.88 -0.03 3.35
C GLU A 93 13.82 -0.77 4.70
N ILE A 94 12.94 -0.35 5.61
CA ILE A 94 12.70 -1.05 6.88
C ILE A 94 12.14 -2.45 6.60
N LEU A 95 11.13 -2.55 5.72
CA LEU A 95 10.55 -3.82 5.29
C LEU A 95 11.62 -4.73 4.67
N ASP A 96 12.44 -4.20 3.76
CA ASP A 96 13.54 -4.94 3.13
C ASP A 96 14.53 -5.49 4.17
N ALA A 97 14.94 -4.64 5.12
CA ALA A 97 15.87 -5.02 6.19
C ALA A 97 15.30 -6.13 7.07
N VAL A 98 14.01 -6.06 7.42
CA VAL A 98 13.33 -7.10 8.20
C VAL A 98 13.24 -8.41 7.43
N VAL A 99 12.92 -8.40 6.13
CA VAL A 99 12.89 -9.61 5.30
C VAL A 99 14.27 -10.26 5.23
N LEU A 100 15.34 -9.46 5.07
CA LEU A 100 16.73 -9.93 5.00
C LEU A 100 17.25 -10.49 6.34
N ASP A 101 16.81 -9.92 7.46
CA ASP A 101 17.12 -10.37 8.83
C ASP A 101 16.42 -11.70 9.14
N VAL A 102 15.11 -11.79 8.85
CA VAL A 102 14.28 -12.98 9.14
C VAL A 102 14.57 -14.14 8.19
N ARG A 103 14.86 -13.86 6.91
CA ARG A 103 14.99 -14.85 5.82
C ARG A 103 13.82 -15.85 5.77
N PRO A 104 12.57 -15.36 5.70
CA PRO A 104 11.38 -16.18 5.90
C PRO A 104 11.20 -17.23 4.79
N ARG A 105 10.69 -18.41 5.16
CA ARG A 105 10.20 -19.42 4.20
C ARG A 105 8.73 -19.26 3.91
N TRP A 106 7.96 -18.81 4.90
CA TRP A 106 6.55 -18.46 4.76
C TRP A 106 6.30 -17.01 5.18
N VAL A 107 5.78 -16.22 4.24
CA VAL A 107 5.32 -14.86 4.50
C VAL A 107 3.81 -14.76 4.31
N LEU A 108 3.14 -14.07 5.23
CA LEU A 108 1.77 -13.60 5.06
C LEU A 108 1.78 -12.07 4.90
N GLU A 109 1.09 -11.56 3.88
CA GLU A 109 0.82 -10.14 3.71
C GLU A 109 -0.69 -9.89 3.80
N LEU A 110 -1.09 -8.99 4.70
CA LEU A 110 -2.47 -8.54 4.85
C LEU A 110 -2.60 -7.18 4.15
N GLY A 111 -3.19 -7.18 2.95
CA GLY A 111 -3.30 -6.00 2.09
C GLY A 111 -2.31 -6.04 0.92
N THR A 112 -2.78 -6.38 -0.28
CA THR A 112 -1.94 -6.39 -1.49
C THR A 112 -1.96 -5.03 -2.21
N TYR A 113 -3.12 -4.38 -2.28
CA TYR A 113 -3.37 -3.18 -3.07
C TYR A 113 -2.91 -3.33 -4.54
N CYS A 114 -1.85 -2.62 -4.95
CA CYS A 114 -1.27 -2.71 -6.30
C CYS A 114 -0.04 -3.64 -6.38
N GLY A 115 0.33 -4.30 -5.28
CA GLY A 115 1.44 -5.26 -5.22
C GLY A 115 2.81 -4.66 -4.91
N TYR A 116 2.89 -3.39 -4.48
CA TYR A 116 4.15 -2.70 -4.20
C TYR A 116 4.99 -3.41 -3.12
N SER A 117 4.43 -3.61 -1.93
CA SER A 117 5.07 -4.33 -0.82
C SER A 117 5.31 -5.79 -1.17
N THR A 118 4.38 -6.43 -1.88
CA THR A 118 4.52 -7.80 -2.39
C THR A 118 5.81 -7.95 -3.23
N MET A 119 6.09 -7.02 -4.15
CA MET A 119 7.33 -7.02 -4.94
C MET A 119 8.57 -6.79 -4.07
N ARG A 120 8.51 -5.84 -3.13
CA ARG A 120 9.63 -5.55 -2.21
C ARG A 120 10.01 -6.77 -1.36
N ILE A 121 9.03 -7.52 -0.88
CA ILE A 121 9.27 -8.75 -0.12
C ILE A 121 9.78 -9.85 -1.06
N ALA A 122 9.06 -10.12 -2.16
CA ALA A 122 9.33 -11.25 -3.05
C ALA A 122 10.77 -11.26 -3.60
N ARG A 123 11.35 -10.09 -3.93
CA ARG A 123 12.72 -9.99 -4.47
C ARG A 123 13.82 -10.45 -3.51
N PHE A 124 13.54 -10.52 -2.20
CA PHE A 124 14.50 -10.95 -1.17
C PHE A 124 14.23 -12.35 -0.61
N LEU A 125 13.15 -13.01 -1.06
CA LEU A 125 12.81 -14.33 -0.56
C LEU A 125 13.76 -15.41 -1.10
N PRO A 126 14.20 -16.36 -0.24
CA PRO A 126 15.07 -17.43 -0.68
C PRO A 126 14.32 -18.39 -1.63
N PRO A 127 15.04 -19.13 -2.51
CA PRO A 127 14.44 -20.14 -3.36
C PRO A 127 13.56 -21.12 -2.58
N GLY A 128 12.34 -21.36 -3.07
CA GLY A 128 11.37 -22.23 -2.41
C GLY A 128 10.70 -21.63 -1.17
N ALA A 129 10.87 -20.34 -0.90
CA ALA A 129 9.97 -19.60 -0.02
C ALA A 129 8.66 -19.27 -0.73
N ARG A 130 7.62 -19.05 0.07
CA ARG A 130 6.26 -18.73 -0.38
C ARG A 130 5.76 -17.49 0.32
N LEU A 131 5.12 -16.61 -0.46
CA LEU A 131 4.43 -15.44 0.03
C LEU A 131 2.95 -15.57 -0.28
N VAL A 132 2.12 -15.51 0.75
CA VAL A 132 0.66 -15.47 0.65
C VAL A 132 0.24 -14.03 0.88
N THR A 133 -0.45 -13.42 -0.07
CA THR A 133 -0.94 -12.03 0.05
C THR A 133 -2.44 -11.98 -0.15
N LEU A 134 -3.12 -11.21 0.71
CA LEU A 134 -4.59 -11.15 0.76
C LEU A 134 -5.09 -9.78 0.28
N GLU A 135 -6.00 -9.81 -0.69
CA GLU A 135 -6.66 -8.61 -1.23
C GLU A 135 -8.18 -8.79 -1.25
N MET A 136 -8.90 -7.90 -0.60
CA MET A 136 -10.37 -7.99 -0.56
C MET A 136 -11.01 -7.56 -1.88
N ASN A 137 -10.44 -6.56 -2.54
CA ASN A 137 -10.95 -6.00 -3.78
C ASN A 137 -10.45 -6.81 -4.99
N HIS A 138 -11.35 -7.58 -5.60
CA HIS A 138 -11.04 -8.40 -6.76
C HIS A 138 -10.41 -7.62 -7.93
N HIS A 139 -10.84 -6.38 -8.18
CA HIS A 139 -10.27 -5.53 -9.23
C HIS A 139 -8.83 -5.13 -8.90
N TYR A 140 -8.53 -4.80 -7.65
CA TYR A 140 -7.17 -4.48 -7.22
C TYR A 140 -6.27 -5.70 -7.29
N ALA A 141 -6.75 -6.88 -6.92
CA ALA A 141 -6.02 -8.13 -7.06
C ALA A 141 -5.65 -8.42 -8.54
N GLN A 142 -6.56 -8.14 -9.49
CA GLN A 142 -6.26 -8.28 -10.91
C GLN A 142 -5.20 -7.31 -11.40
N VAL A 143 -5.20 -6.07 -10.90
CA VAL A 143 -4.17 -5.08 -11.20
C VAL A 143 -2.83 -5.48 -10.59
N ALA A 144 -2.81 -5.86 -9.32
CA ALA A 144 -1.62 -6.32 -8.62
C ALA A 144 -0.97 -7.50 -9.34
N LYS A 145 -1.77 -8.48 -9.79
CA LYS A 145 -1.27 -9.61 -10.59
C LYS A 145 -0.53 -9.14 -11.86
N GLN A 146 -1.04 -8.12 -12.54
CA GLN A 146 -0.40 -7.59 -13.76
C GLN A 146 0.89 -6.83 -13.44
N ILE A 147 0.91 -6.03 -12.37
CA ILE A 147 2.13 -5.32 -11.92
C ILE A 147 3.20 -6.33 -11.50
N LEU A 148 2.82 -7.35 -10.72
CA LEU A 148 3.71 -8.44 -10.30
C LEU A 148 4.29 -9.19 -11.50
N GLY A 149 3.44 -9.51 -12.50
CA GLY A 149 3.89 -10.12 -13.75
C GLY A 149 4.86 -9.23 -14.55
N HIS A 150 4.63 -7.91 -14.58
CA HIS A 150 5.56 -6.94 -15.18
C HIS A 150 6.90 -6.92 -14.45
N ALA A 151 6.89 -7.06 -13.13
CA ALA A 151 8.09 -7.14 -12.28
C ALA A 151 8.84 -8.48 -12.35
N GLY A 152 8.34 -9.47 -13.10
CA GLY A 152 8.93 -10.81 -13.17
C GLY A 152 8.62 -11.69 -11.94
N VAL A 153 7.62 -11.33 -11.15
CA VAL A 153 7.15 -12.12 -9.99
C VAL A 153 6.02 -13.04 -10.43
N ASP A 154 6.19 -14.36 -10.25
CA ASP A 154 5.16 -15.35 -10.54
C ASP A 154 4.09 -15.37 -9.44
N ALA A 155 2.98 -14.68 -9.70
CA ALA A 155 1.83 -14.58 -8.81
C ALA A 155 0.62 -15.36 -9.31
N GLN A 156 0.20 -16.35 -8.53
CA GLN A 156 -0.99 -17.15 -8.78
C GLN A 156 -2.19 -16.53 -8.07
N LEU A 157 -3.14 -16.01 -8.85
CA LEU A 157 -4.40 -15.48 -8.35
C LEU A 157 -5.38 -16.63 -8.08
N SER A 158 -5.74 -16.83 -6.81
CA SER A 158 -6.81 -17.76 -6.44
C SER A 158 -8.15 -17.02 -6.35
N PRO A 159 -9.23 -17.61 -6.86
CA PRO A 159 -10.57 -17.05 -6.70
C PRO A 159 -11.00 -17.05 -5.22
N SER A 160 -11.89 -16.12 -4.88
CA SER A 160 -12.53 -16.07 -3.55
C SER A 160 -13.25 -17.39 -3.24
N PRO A 161 -13.26 -17.87 -1.98
CA PRO A 161 -14.04 -19.03 -1.55
C PRO A 161 -15.56 -18.88 -1.80
N SER A 162 -16.04 -17.70 -2.18
CA SER A 162 -17.43 -17.42 -2.52
C SER A 162 -17.57 -16.92 -3.96
N SER A 163 -17.66 -17.84 -4.92
CA SER A 163 -18.23 -17.52 -6.22
C SER A 163 -19.75 -17.40 -6.10
N VAL A 164 -20.23 -16.25 -5.62
CA VAL A 164 -21.58 -15.78 -5.99
C VAL A 164 -21.46 -15.24 -7.42
N PRO A 165 -22.34 -15.61 -8.36
CA PRO A 165 -22.26 -15.10 -9.73
C PRO A 165 -22.37 -13.58 -9.71
N GLN A 166 -21.39 -12.89 -10.28
CA GLN A 166 -21.46 -11.45 -10.51
C GLN A 166 -22.51 -11.18 -11.60
N SER A 167 -23.76 -10.93 -11.21
CA SER A 167 -24.64 -10.10 -12.02
C SER A 167 -24.27 -8.64 -11.78
N CYS A 168 -23.96 -7.92 -12.85
CA CYS A 168 -23.75 -6.48 -12.83
C CYS A 168 -24.91 -5.78 -12.11
N THR A 169 -24.64 -5.22 -10.93
CA THR A 169 -25.43 -4.15 -10.36
C THR A 169 -24.46 -3.15 -9.73
N GLN A 170 -24.35 -1.98 -10.36
CA GLN A 170 -23.97 -0.77 -9.66
C GLN A 170 -25.03 -0.52 -8.57
N GLY A 171 -24.58 -0.41 -7.33
CA GLY A 171 -25.44 -0.17 -6.17
C GLY A 171 -24.68 -0.42 -4.89
N GLU A 172 -24.45 0.65 -4.13
CA GLU A 172 -23.80 0.70 -2.82
C GLU A 172 -24.52 -0.20 -1.79
N GLU A 173 -23.76 -0.77 -0.85
CA GLU A 173 -24.26 -1.19 0.47
C GLU A 173 -23.37 -0.52 1.54
N PRO A 174 -23.96 0.03 2.62
CA PRO A 174 -23.27 0.94 3.52
C PRO A 174 -22.42 0.19 4.55
N VAL A 175 -21.24 0.76 4.83
CA VAL A 175 -20.33 0.29 5.88
C VAL A 175 -20.94 0.53 7.25
N GLY A 176 -21.39 -0.54 7.93
CA GLY A 176 -21.93 -0.48 9.29
C GLY A 176 -21.50 -1.69 10.12
N GLY A 177 -20.63 -1.46 11.11
CA GLY A 177 -20.20 -2.52 12.04
C GLY A 177 -19.06 -2.16 12.99
N ALA A 178 -18.81 -0.87 13.27
CA ALA A 178 -17.95 -0.44 14.36
C ALA A 178 -18.47 0.90 14.88
N THR A 179 -18.35 1.14 16.18
CA THR A 179 -18.98 2.28 16.87
C THR A 179 -18.58 3.62 16.24
N HIS A 180 -19.59 4.46 15.98
CA HIS A 180 -19.53 5.70 15.19
C HIS A 180 -18.55 6.78 15.71
N SER A 181 -18.00 6.62 16.92
CA SER A 181 -17.18 7.62 17.61
C SER A 181 -15.68 7.47 17.35
N SER A 182 -15.17 6.26 17.24
CA SER A 182 -13.76 5.98 16.93
C SER A 182 -13.48 6.26 15.45
N GLN A 183 -14.31 5.77 14.53
CA GLN A 183 -14.21 6.05 13.09
C GLN A 183 -14.15 7.55 12.72
N ARG A 184 -14.80 8.43 13.49
CA ARG A 184 -14.79 9.89 13.26
C ARG A 184 -13.47 10.56 13.66
N ARG A 185 -12.75 10.04 14.65
CA ARG A 185 -11.46 10.59 15.11
C ARG A 185 -10.33 10.23 14.13
N TRP A 186 -10.41 9.06 13.50
CA TRP A 186 -9.43 8.54 12.53
C TRP A 186 -9.49 9.26 11.19
N ARG A 187 -10.70 9.61 10.75
CA ARG A 187 -10.92 10.45 9.57
C ARG A 187 -10.51 11.91 9.75
N LEU A 188 -10.05 12.36 10.92
CA LEU A 188 -9.42 13.69 11.10
C LEU A 188 -7.90 13.63 10.93
N GLN A 189 -7.29 12.45 11.15
CA GLN A 189 -5.88 12.05 10.96
C GLN A 189 -5.36 12.21 9.51
N GLU A 190 -5.82 11.35 8.61
CA GLU A 190 -5.39 11.27 7.19
C GLU A 190 -5.74 12.56 6.42
N ALA A 191 -6.94 13.01 6.67
CA ALA A 191 -7.46 14.35 6.66
C ALA A 191 -6.51 15.53 6.92
N LEU A 192 -5.72 15.51 7.99
CA LEU A 192 -4.69 16.52 8.31
C LEU A 192 -3.46 16.40 7.38
N ILE A 193 -3.15 15.18 6.93
CA ILE A 193 -2.10 14.90 5.94
C ILE A 193 -2.49 15.47 4.57
N TYR A 194 -3.70 15.21 4.10
CA TYR A 194 -4.21 15.68 2.81
C TYR A 194 -4.42 17.20 2.74
N THR A 195 -4.84 17.82 3.84
CA THR A 195 -4.91 19.28 3.94
C THR A 195 -3.55 19.94 3.81
N THR A 196 -2.54 19.38 4.48
CA THR A 196 -1.16 19.88 4.41
C THR A 196 -0.59 19.73 2.98
N LEU A 197 -0.90 18.62 2.31
CA LEU A 197 -0.49 18.28 0.94
C LEU A 197 -0.98 19.25 -0.13
N HIS A 198 -2.27 19.55 -0.17
CA HIS A 198 -2.85 20.32 -1.29
C HIS A 198 -2.92 21.83 -1.05
N CYS A 199 -2.71 22.29 0.19
CA CYS A 199 -2.80 23.72 0.50
C CYS A 199 -1.53 24.51 0.17
N LEU A 200 -0.37 23.84 0.05
CA LEU A 200 0.92 24.49 -0.27
C LEU A 200 1.40 24.28 -1.72
N GLN A 201 0.73 23.45 -2.52
CA GLN A 201 1.07 23.21 -3.93
C GLN A 201 -0.04 23.64 -4.90
N LEU A 202 -0.47 24.91 -4.83
CA LEU A 202 -1.00 25.59 -6.01
C LEU A 202 0.19 25.92 -6.93
N PRO A 203 0.31 25.36 -8.14
CA PRO A 203 1.38 25.73 -9.04
C PRO A 203 1.06 27.13 -9.60
N LEU A 204 1.63 28.17 -8.99
CA LEU A 204 1.96 29.39 -9.73
C LEU A 204 3.21 29.11 -10.60
N GLN A 205 3.13 28.13 -11.49
CA GLN A 205 4.14 27.91 -12.53
C GLN A 205 3.73 28.60 -13.84
N LEU A 206 3.36 29.89 -13.74
CA LEU A 206 3.27 30.75 -14.93
C LEU A 206 4.57 31.48 -15.23
N PHE A 207 5.54 31.54 -14.30
CA PHE A 207 6.89 32.04 -14.56
C PHE A 207 7.90 31.45 -13.58
N SER A 208 8.57 30.35 -13.94
CA SER A 208 9.89 30.03 -13.36
C SER A 208 10.65 29.06 -14.27
N ARG A 209 11.88 29.47 -14.61
CA ARG A 209 12.83 28.71 -15.43
C ARG A 209 13.17 27.37 -14.77
N THR A 210 13.48 26.39 -15.61
CA THR A 210 14.07 25.10 -15.22
C THR A 210 15.27 25.29 -14.28
N PRO A 211 15.35 24.59 -13.15
CA PRO A 211 16.58 24.52 -12.38
C PRO A 211 17.57 23.64 -13.17
N GLN A 212 18.61 24.27 -13.72
CA GLN A 212 19.84 23.56 -14.02
C GLN A 212 20.51 23.25 -12.67
N ASN A 213 20.64 21.97 -12.33
CA ASN A 213 21.56 21.56 -11.28
C ASN A 213 22.88 21.12 -11.95
N PRO A 214 23.95 21.92 -11.87
CA PRO A 214 25.26 21.52 -12.36
C PRO A 214 25.98 20.80 -11.23
N LEU A 215 26.10 19.47 -11.30
CA LEU A 215 27.18 18.62 -10.76
C LEU A 215 26.68 17.18 -10.55
N ALA A 216 26.91 16.33 -11.55
CA ALA A 216 27.37 14.94 -11.41
C ALA A 216 27.44 14.28 -12.80
N ALA A 217 28.37 14.76 -13.63
CA ALA A 217 28.83 14.03 -14.80
C ALA A 217 30.13 13.30 -14.42
N SER A 218 30.03 12.00 -14.18
CA SER A 218 31.15 11.07 -14.36
C SER A 218 30.57 9.68 -14.61
N THR A 219 30.36 9.37 -15.89
CA THR A 219 30.07 8.02 -16.36
C THR A 219 31.31 7.13 -16.16
N PRO A 220 31.21 5.95 -15.53
CA PRO A 220 32.24 4.95 -15.65
C PRO A 220 32.13 4.28 -17.03
N LYS A 221 33.27 4.15 -17.70
CA LYS A 221 33.45 3.43 -18.96
C LYS A 221 33.14 1.93 -18.74
N PRO A 222 32.43 1.24 -19.66
CA PRO A 222 32.14 -0.18 -19.48
C PRO A 222 33.43 -1.00 -19.57
N PRO A 223 33.60 -2.04 -18.73
CA PRO A 223 34.73 -2.96 -18.87
C PRO A 223 34.52 -3.84 -20.12
N GLU A 224 35.63 -4.10 -20.81
CA GLU A 224 35.74 -4.97 -21.97
C GLU A 224 35.15 -6.36 -21.72
N GLU A 225 34.39 -6.81 -22.71
CA GLU A 225 33.83 -8.15 -22.85
C GLU A 225 34.96 -9.19 -22.81
N THR A 226 34.95 -10.08 -21.82
CA THR A 226 35.67 -11.34 -21.91
C THR A 226 34.72 -12.50 -21.67
N ALA A 227 34.36 -13.12 -22.80
CA ALA A 227 33.93 -14.50 -23.00
C ALA A 227 33.35 -15.30 -21.81
N GLY A 228 32.08 -15.71 -22.00
CA GLY A 228 31.71 -17.09 -21.75
C GLY A 228 31.40 -17.48 -20.31
N ARG A 229 30.27 -16.98 -19.78
CA ARG A 229 29.51 -17.74 -18.78
C ARG A 229 28.06 -17.75 -19.19
N GLN A 230 27.63 -18.87 -19.79
CA GLN A 230 26.21 -19.17 -19.99
C GLN A 230 25.47 -18.88 -18.70
N GLN A 231 24.61 -17.88 -18.73
CA GLN A 231 23.70 -17.57 -17.64
C GLN A 231 22.66 -18.68 -17.63
N THR A 232 22.99 -19.78 -16.93
CA THR A 232 22.09 -20.89 -16.73
C THR A 232 20.85 -20.37 -16.01
N LYS A 233 19.72 -20.44 -16.72
CA LYS A 233 18.36 -20.11 -16.31
C LYS A 233 17.97 -20.92 -15.06
N ARG A 234 18.42 -20.53 -13.86
CA ARG A 234 17.92 -21.09 -12.59
C ARG A 234 16.61 -20.39 -12.24
N SER A 235 15.53 -20.87 -12.82
CA SER A 235 14.17 -20.53 -12.39
C SER A 235 13.87 -21.24 -11.08
N SER A 236 14.27 -20.66 -9.95
CA SER A 236 13.85 -21.06 -8.61
C SER A 236 13.44 -19.82 -7.81
N THR A 237 12.50 -19.08 -8.39
CA THR A 237 11.88 -17.88 -7.80
C THR A 237 10.99 -18.27 -6.62
N CYS A 238 10.75 -17.35 -5.69
CA CYS A 238 9.71 -17.54 -4.68
C CYS A 238 8.33 -17.66 -5.36
N LYS A 239 7.41 -18.39 -4.74
CA LYS A 239 6.02 -18.48 -5.23
C LYS A 239 5.16 -17.45 -4.50
N VAL A 240 4.39 -16.66 -5.24
CA VAL A 240 3.39 -15.74 -4.68
C VAL A 240 1.99 -16.30 -4.90
N ASP A 241 1.24 -16.48 -3.83
CA ASP A 241 -0.17 -16.89 -3.85
C ASP A 241 -1.05 -15.67 -3.45
N LEU A 242 -1.72 -15.07 -4.44
CA LEU A 242 -2.60 -13.91 -4.26
C LEU A 242 -4.04 -14.39 -4.06
N LEU A 243 -4.60 -14.17 -2.87
CA LEU A 243 -5.92 -14.63 -2.49
C LEU A 243 -6.92 -13.48 -2.43
N VAL A 244 -8.06 -13.63 -3.10
CA VAL A 244 -9.12 -12.63 -3.06
C VAL A 244 -10.09 -12.91 -1.91
N GLY A 245 -10.28 -11.95 -1.02
CA GLY A 245 -11.25 -12.04 0.09
C GLY A 245 -10.84 -11.24 1.32
N THR A 246 -11.71 -11.19 2.33
CA THR A 246 -11.40 -10.55 3.61
C THR A 246 -10.36 -11.38 4.38
N SER A 247 -9.47 -10.71 5.11
CA SER A 247 -8.49 -11.37 5.99
C SER A 247 -9.18 -12.32 6.99
N SER A 248 -10.25 -11.85 7.64
CA SER A 248 -11.03 -12.62 8.61
C SER A 248 -11.62 -13.92 8.05
N ALA A 249 -11.99 -13.95 6.76
CA ALA A 249 -12.50 -15.16 6.12
C ALA A 249 -11.37 -16.10 5.66
N LEU A 250 -10.24 -15.56 5.24
CA LEU A 250 -9.15 -16.33 4.64
C LEU A 250 -8.19 -16.91 5.68
N ILE A 251 -7.85 -16.17 6.75
CA ILE A 251 -6.89 -16.59 7.79
C ILE A 251 -7.20 -18.01 8.33
N PRO A 252 -8.44 -18.35 8.72
CA PRO A 252 -8.75 -19.68 9.26
C PRO A 252 -8.51 -20.84 8.29
N GLN A 253 -8.45 -20.56 6.99
CA GLN A 253 -8.28 -21.56 5.94
C GLN A 253 -6.81 -21.78 5.57
N LEU A 254 -5.92 -20.83 5.89
CA LEU A 254 -4.54 -20.82 5.40
C LEU A 254 -3.77 -22.07 5.81
N LYS A 255 -3.87 -22.47 7.08
CA LYS A 255 -3.17 -23.64 7.64
C LYS A 255 -3.42 -24.89 6.81
N LYS A 256 -4.70 -25.21 6.57
CA LYS A 256 -5.12 -26.38 5.80
C LYS A 256 -4.86 -26.22 4.30
N LYS A 257 -5.09 -25.02 3.74
CA LYS A 257 -4.97 -24.77 2.30
C LYS A 257 -3.53 -24.96 1.81
N PHE A 258 -2.56 -24.57 2.63
CA PHE A 258 -1.16 -24.53 2.26
C PHE A 258 -0.31 -25.59 2.95
N ASP A 259 -0.92 -26.39 3.84
CA ASP A 259 -0.23 -27.39 4.65
C ASP A 259 1.02 -26.81 5.33
N LEU A 260 0.81 -25.68 6.02
CA LEU A 260 1.87 -24.98 6.74
C LEU A 260 1.60 -25.01 8.24
N ASP A 261 2.67 -25.00 9.04
CA ASP A 261 2.57 -24.94 10.50
C ASP A 261 2.38 -23.50 11.00
N LYS A 262 3.23 -22.58 10.52
CA LYS A 262 3.28 -21.17 10.92
C LYS A 262 3.80 -20.28 9.78
N PHE A 263 3.53 -18.98 9.89
CA PHE A 263 4.27 -17.97 9.14
C PHE A 263 5.54 -17.55 9.89
N ASP A 264 6.61 -17.28 9.15
CA ASP A 264 7.86 -16.74 9.71
C ASP A 264 7.79 -15.22 9.83
N LEU A 265 7.17 -14.58 8.83
CA LEU A 265 6.92 -13.14 8.77
C LEU A 265 5.45 -12.88 8.41
N VAL A 266 4.83 -11.95 9.12
CA VAL A 266 3.50 -11.40 8.80
C VAL A 266 3.66 -9.90 8.59
N PHE A 267 3.39 -9.42 7.38
CA PHE A 267 3.32 -8.00 7.06
C PHE A 267 1.86 -7.53 7.14
N ILE A 268 1.59 -6.50 7.93
CA ILE A 268 0.24 -5.99 8.19
C ILE A 268 0.14 -4.57 7.64
N ASP A 269 -0.62 -4.40 6.55
CA ASP A 269 -0.80 -3.12 5.86
C ASP A 269 -2.19 -2.94 5.24
N HIS A 270 -3.22 -3.46 5.91
CA HIS A 270 -4.61 -3.32 5.49
C HIS A 270 -5.36 -2.33 6.40
N TRP A 271 -6.65 -2.58 6.61
CA TRP A 271 -7.51 -1.75 7.44
C TRP A 271 -7.04 -1.76 8.90
N LYS A 272 -6.68 -0.59 9.43
CA LYS A 272 -6.04 -0.46 10.75
C LYS A 272 -6.91 -1.01 11.90
N THR A 273 -8.23 -0.93 11.78
CA THR A 273 -9.18 -1.53 12.73
C THR A 273 -9.13 -3.06 12.77
N SER A 274 -8.61 -3.69 11.73
CA SER A 274 -8.49 -5.14 11.61
C SER A 274 -7.14 -5.68 12.10
N TYR A 275 -6.15 -4.82 12.41
CA TYR A 275 -4.82 -5.24 12.86
C TYR A 275 -4.90 -6.13 14.11
N LEU A 276 -5.58 -5.65 15.15
CA LEU A 276 -5.72 -6.39 16.40
C LEU A 276 -6.59 -7.65 16.25
N PRO A 277 -7.81 -7.59 15.66
CA PRO A 277 -8.61 -8.79 15.41
C PRO A 277 -7.87 -9.86 14.61
N ASP A 278 -7.18 -9.48 13.53
CA ASP A 278 -6.49 -10.45 12.68
C ASP A 278 -5.23 -11.00 13.35
N THR A 279 -4.52 -10.19 14.16
CA THR A 279 -3.41 -10.68 15.00
C THR A 279 -3.89 -11.77 15.95
N LYS A 280 -5.01 -11.54 16.67
CA LYS A 280 -5.61 -12.54 17.55
C LYS A 280 -6.08 -13.77 16.78
N LEU A 281 -6.67 -13.58 15.60
CA LEU A 281 -7.12 -14.68 14.76
C LEU A 281 -5.95 -15.56 14.29
N LEU A 282 -4.79 -14.96 13.97
CA LEU A 282 -3.57 -15.69 13.64
C LEU A 282 -3.06 -16.50 14.83
N GLU A 283 -3.12 -15.96 16.06
CA GLU A 283 -2.82 -16.70 17.29
C GLU A 283 -3.77 -17.89 17.49
N GLU A 284 -5.08 -17.65 17.39
CA GLU A 284 -6.13 -18.66 17.59
C GLU A 284 -6.06 -19.80 16.56
N CYS A 285 -5.73 -19.48 15.31
CA CYS A 285 -5.53 -20.46 14.25
C CYS A 285 -4.19 -21.21 14.37
N GLY A 286 -3.34 -20.86 15.35
CA GLY A 286 -2.01 -21.43 15.51
C GLY A 286 -1.13 -21.22 14.29
N LEU A 287 -1.24 -20.04 13.66
CA LEU A 287 -0.43 -19.61 12.50
C LEU A 287 0.80 -18.80 12.93
N LEU A 288 0.90 -18.46 14.21
CA LEU A 288 2.08 -17.87 14.84
C LEU A 288 2.75 -18.92 15.75
N ALA A 289 4.08 -18.95 15.75
CA ALA A 289 4.84 -19.69 16.77
C ALA A 289 6.01 -18.86 17.26
N SER A 290 6.68 -19.29 18.33
CA SER A 290 7.82 -18.57 18.88
C SER A 290 8.83 -18.21 17.77
N GLY A 291 9.23 -16.94 17.73
CA GLY A 291 10.10 -16.35 16.71
C GLY A 291 9.38 -15.82 15.46
N THR A 292 8.08 -16.02 15.29
CA THR A 292 7.32 -15.38 14.20
C THR A 292 7.36 -13.86 14.35
N VAL A 293 7.68 -13.15 13.27
CA VAL A 293 7.78 -11.69 13.26
C VAL A 293 6.53 -11.09 12.63
N LEU A 294 5.87 -10.17 13.33
CA LEU A 294 4.83 -9.32 12.79
C LEU A 294 5.45 -7.94 12.52
N LEU A 295 5.35 -7.45 11.30
CA LEU A 295 5.73 -6.09 10.94
C LEU A 295 4.48 -5.33 10.48
N ALA A 296 4.08 -4.33 11.26
CA ALA A 296 2.87 -3.56 11.01
C ALA A 296 3.22 -2.15 10.51
N ASP A 297 2.64 -1.75 9.38
CA ASP A 297 2.80 -0.39 8.84
C ASP A 297 1.75 0.58 9.38
N ASN A 298 2.06 1.88 9.32
CA ASN A 298 1.21 3.00 9.72
C ASN A 298 0.74 2.95 11.17
N VAL A 299 1.58 2.46 12.08
CA VAL A 299 1.18 2.30 13.49
C VAL A 299 1.08 3.64 14.22
N THR A 300 1.69 4.70 13.67
CA THR A 300 1.67 6.06 14.20
C THR A 300 0.68 6.94 13.44
N CYS A 301 0.71 6.91 12.10
CA CYS A 301 -0.25 7.64 11.27
C CYS A 301 -0.67 6.82 10.03
N PRO A 302 -1.97 6.58 9.79
CA PRO A 302 -3.16 6.95 10.58
C PRO A 302 -3.23 6.40 12.01
N GLY A 303 -2.47 5.36 12.34
CA GLY A 303 -2.34 4.85 13.70
C GLY A 303 -3.16 3.58 13.99
N ALA A 304 -2.58 2.68 14.79
CA ALA A 304 -3.21 1.44 15.22
C ALA A 304 -3.09 1.27 16.76
N PRO A 305 -3.73 2.14 17.57
CA PRO A 305 -3.49 2.22 19.01
C PRO A 305 -3.85 0.94 19.75
N ASP A 306 -4.97 0.30 19.40
CA ASP A 306 -5.42 -0.94 20.06
C ASP A 306 -4.44 -2.10 19.78
N TYR A 307 -3.91 -2.16 18.56
CA TYR A 307 -2.88 -3.13 18.18
C TYR A 307 -1.58 -2.87 18.96
N LEU A 308 -1.08 -1.62 18.96
CA LEU A 308 0.12 -1.24 19.71
C LEU A 308 -0.02 -1.52 21.21
N GLN A 309 -1.16 -1.17 21.80
CA GLN A 309 -1.43 -1.42 23.20
C GLN A 309 -1.39 -2.93 23.50
N TYR A 310 -1.93 -3.75 22.61
CA TYR A 310 -1.93 -5.20 22.78
C TYR A 310 -0.52 -5.79 22.69
N VAL A 311 0.21 -5.54 21.60
CA VAL A 311 1.53 -6.15 21.37
C VAL A 311 2.62 -5.61 22.31
N ARG A 312 2.51 -4.38 22.81
CA ARG A 312 3.50 -3.80 23.74
C ARG A 312 3.28 -4.23 25.20
N ASN A 313 2.05 -4.57 25.59
CA ASN A 313 1.72 -4.95 26.97
C ASN A 313 1.53 -6.46 27.18
N SER A 314 1.56 -7.25 26.11
CA SER A 314 1.45 -8.70 26.19
C SER A 314 2.82 -9.35 26.41
N PRO A 315 2.98 -10.28 27.38
CA PRO A 315 4.24 -11.01 27.56
C PRO A 315 4.54 -11.96 26.40
N ARG A 316 3.56 -12.18 25.50
CA ARG A 316 3.69 -13.02 24.32
C ARG A 316 4.43 -12.32 23.17
N TYR A 317 4.78 -11.04 23.32
CA TYR A 317 5.43 -10.27 22.27
C TYR A 317 6.65 -9.52 22.79
N LYS A 318 7.67 -9.43 21.94
CA LYS A 318 8.78 -8.48 22.08
C LYS A 318 8.72 -7.48 20.94
N SER A 319 8.43 -6.23 21.26
CA SER A 319 8.15 -5.20 20.26
C SER A 319 9.27 -4.15 20.15
N LEU A 320 9.50 -3.67 18.94
CA LEU A 320 10.46 -2.64 18.59
C LEU A 320 9.83 -1.71 17.55
N TYR A 321 9.83 -0.41 17.85
CA TYR A 321 9.33 0.63 16.95
C TYR A 321 10.43 1.15 16.03
N PHE A 322 10.11 1.31 14.75
CA PHE A 322 10.97 1.92 13.74
C PHE A 322 10.35 3.23 13.27
N PRO A 323 10.88 4.40 13.71
CA PRO A 323 10.40 5.69 13.25
C PRO A 323 10.72 5.88 11.76
N SER A 324 9.78 6.48 11.03
CA SER A 324 9.94 6.82 9.62
C SER A 324 9.02 7.99 9.25
N GLN A 325 8.76 8.15 7.96
CA GLN A 325 7.81 9.11 7.42
C GLN A 325 6.68 8.39 6.69
N LEU A 326 5.52 9.02 6.70
CA LEU A 326 4.39 8.59 5.88
C LEU A 326 4.77 8.67 4.40
N GLU A 327 4.30 7.72 3.62
CA GLU A 327 4.68 7.55 2.23
C GLU A 327 4.58 8.84 1.40
N TYR A 328 5.73 9.24 0.83
CA TYR A 328 5.91 10.41 -0.03
C TYR A 328 5.69 11.77 0.66
N LEU A 329 5.59 11.80 2.00
CA LEU A 329 5.18 12.98 2.78
C LEU A 329 6.09 13.24 3.97
N GLN A 330 6.28 14.52 4.31
CA GLN A 330 7.01 14.92 5.52
C GLN A 330 6.12 14.87 6.76
N VAL A 331 5.48 13.72 7.01
CA VAL A 331 4.64 13.48 8.19
C VAL A 331 5.23 12.29 8.94
N GLU A 332 5.34 12.40 10.26
CA GLU A 332 5.88 11.32 11.09
C GLU A 332 4.97 10.09 11.05
N ASP A 333 5.58 8.94 10.81
CA ASP A 333 4.95 7.64 10.90
C ASP A 333 5.97 6.61 11.42
N GLY A 334 5.62 5.32 11.42
CA GLY A 334 6.58 4.27 11.66
C GLY A 334 5.97 2.89 11.52
N MET A 335 6.86 1.89 11.66
CA MET A 335 6.50 0.49 11.66
C MET A 335 6.75 -0.12 13.05
N GLU A 336 5.86 -1.00 13.49
CA GLU A 336 6.09 -1.81 14.70
C GLU A 336 6.52 -3.21 14.29
N LYS A 337 7.70 -3.65 14.74
CA LYS A 337 8.11 -5.05 14.68
C LYS A 337 7.78 -5.72 16.00
N SER A 338 6.93 -6.73 15.98
CA SER A 338 6.53 -7.51 17.15
C SER A 338 6.91 -8.98 16.95
N ILE A 339 7.84 -9.49 17.75
CA ILE A 339 8.25 -10.90 17.71
C ILE A 339 7.36 -11.69 18.67
N PHE A 340 6.62 -12.67 18.15
CA PHE A 340 5.79 -13.55 18.96
C PHE A 340 6.65 -14.56 19.73
N LEU A 341 6.42 -14.68 21.04
CA LEU A 341 7.23 -15.47 21.97
C LEU A 341 6.56 -16.79 22.37
N GLY A 342 5.24 -16.90 22.25
CA GLY A 342 4.42 -18.05 22.67
C GLY A 342 3.26 -17.65 23.57
#